data_AF-A0ABD2HVT7-F1
#
_entry.id   AF-A0ABD2HVT7-F1
#
_cell.length_a   1.000
_cell.length_b   1.000
_cell.length_c   1.000
_cell.angle_alpha   90.00
_cell.angle_beta   90.00
_cell.angle_gamma   90.00
#
_symmetry.space_group_name_H-M   'P 1'
#
loop_
_entity.id
_entity.type
_entity.pdbx_description
1 polymer ?
#
loop_
_entity_poly.entity_id
_entity_poly.type
_entity_poly.pdbx_seq_one_letter_code
_entity_poly.pdbx_strand_id
1 'polypeptide(L)'
;MNCSLDGIDLATLGLERSCEEWPDLSTNFCDGKILEASFKAVNYWGERMLFMRDSKHFVDRPLLKDAKTVVEEFKTNFNVTEWHKFAVSKMSESQVDKLAKFVQQNFGMADGALIPHVPEDWNEMPENFKHIKDASLKQWAIELNKNWKEMSKTMPKDMNGKDNQRHSLIYMPNPFFVSGGRFREFRYWDTYWIARGLIASGMTKSVKHLCKNFAEMVNRFGFVPAGGRIYYNKRSQPPFLTPLVYEYFGATGDIEFLKEIMPTLEKLPRPEAFCQDVDLVKNIADPMEKAKIWHEIASASESGWDFSSRWIRKDVMDKQKPWKLTNLMTTKIVPVDLNALICGNFEMMAHMYLKIGNKAKSREYHAKYQLFLEDFKNLFYNKAHGFWYDFNMESGGTVNDASYSYYGSAAMPLFTRCYDVIDLGTSERMMARMDHWDNENDITQISTSNQPFGVPAR
;
A
#
# COMPACT_ATOMS: atom_id res chain seq x y z
N MET A 1 6.82 -14.07 -20.25
CA MET A 1 6.00 -13.13 -21.05
C MET A 1 6.96 -12.11 -21.67
N ASN A 2 6.72 -11.65 -22.89
CA ASN A 2 7.64 -10.74 -23.56
C ASN A 2 7.33 -9.28 -23.16
N CYS A 3 7.89 -8.83 -22.04
CA CYS A 3 7.64 -7.49 -21.51
C CYS A 3 8.54 -6.45 -22.19
N SER A 4 8.18 -6.06 -23.41
CA SER A 4 8.72 -4.87 -24.07
C SER A 4 7.84 -3.66 -23.77
N LEU A 5 8.45 -2.53 -23.41
CA LEU A 5 7.78 -1.23 -23.38
C LEU A 5 8.00 -0.57 -24.75
N ASP A 6 7.27 -1.04 -25.76
CA ASP A 6 7.50 -0.64 -27.15
C ASP A 6 7.20 0.85 -27.39
N GLY A 7 8.26 1.65 -27.39
CA GLY A 7 8.27 3.00 -27.98
C GLY A 7 7.52 4.08 -27.22
N ILE A 8 7.31 3.94 -25.91
CA ILE A 8 6.69 4.99 -25.09
C ILE A 8 7.74 6.05 -24.73
N ASP A 9 7.76 7.14 -25.48
CA ASP A 9 8.44 8.36 -25.07
C ASP A 9 7.65 9.04 -23.93
N LEU A 10 8.27 9.12 -22.75
CA LEU A 10 7.67 9.69 -21.54
C LEU A 10 7.66 11.23 -21.55
N ALA A 11 8.51 11.87 -22.34
CA ALA A 11 8.55 13.33 -22.48
C ALA A 11 7.34 13.83 -23.28
N THR A 12 7.02 13.19 -24.41
CA THR A 12 5.81 13.50 -25.21
C THR A 12 4.49 13.11 -24.54
N LEU A 13 4.52 12.40 -23.40
CA LEU A 13 3.35 12.17 -22.54
C LEU A 13 3.25 13.13 -21.34
N GLY A 14 4.20 14.06 -21.15
CA GLY A 14 4.24 14.92 -19.96
C GLY A 14 4.48 14.15 -18.64
N LEU A 15 5.08 12.96 -18.72
CA LEU A 15 5.36 12.09 -17.57
C LEU A 15 6.78 12.28 -17.02
N GLU A 16 7.69 12.89 -17.78
CA GLU A 16 8.86 13.57 -17.21
C GLU A 16 8.37 14.69 -16.28
N ARG A 17 8.58 14.52 -14.97
CA ARG A 17 8.48 15.61 -13.99
C ARG A 17 9.88 16.12 -13.71
N SER A 18 10.07 17.44 -13.63
CA SER A 18 11.32 17.96 -13.10
C SER A 18 11.43 17.60 -11.62
N CYS A 19 12.66 17.32 -11.16
CA CYS A 19 12.92 17.00 -9.76
C CYS A 19 13.00 18.26 -8.88
N GLU A 20 12.56 19.42 -9.41
CA GLU A 20 12.65 20.73 -8.77
C GLU A 20 11.48 20.95 -7.79
N GLU A 21 10.35 20.27 -8.00
CA GLU A 21 9.19 20.30 -7.09
C GLU A 21 9.47 19.61 -5.74
N TRP A 22 10.45 18.68 -5.69
CA TRP A 22 10.76 17.87 -4.50
C TRP A 22 12.28 17.56 -4.44
N PRO A 23 13.09 18.30 -3.66
CA PRO A 23 14.55 18.12 -3.64
C PRO A 23 15.00 16.72 -3.16
N ASP A 24 14.18 16.05 -2.34
CA ASP A 24 14.38 14.66 -1.91
C ASP A 24 14.43 13.65 -3.09
N LEU A 25 14.02 14.02 -4.32
CA LEU A 25 13.91 13.11 -5.47
C LEU A 25 15.14 13.10 -6.39
N SER A 26 15.50 11.89 -6.84
CA SER A 26 16.58 11.65 -7.80
C SER A 26 16.07 11.40 -9.21
N THR A 27 16.65 12.13 -10.16
CA THR A 27 16.37 12.05 -11.60
C THR A 27 16.45 10.63 -12.15
N ASN A 28 17.37 9.79 -11.64
CA ASN A 28 17.53 8.39 -12.07
C ASN A 28 16.28 7.53 -11.83
N PHE A 29 15.45 7.85 -10.83
CA PHE A 29 14.20 7.14 -10.55
C PHE A 29 12.98 7.75 -11.25
N CYS A 30 13.06 9.02 -11.69
CA CYS A 30 11.95 9.73 -12.32
C CYS A 30 11.94 9.61 -13.85
N ASP A 31 13.10 9.55 -14.49
CA ASP A 31 13.29 9.55 -15.95
C ASP A 31 13.01 8.19 -16.61
N GLY A 32 13.23 7.10 -15.87
CA GLY A 32 12.88 5.73 -16.29
C GLY A 32 13.78 5.11 -17.35
N LYS A 33 14.57 5.87 -18.13
CA LYS A 33 15.39 5.31 -19.24
C LYS A 33 16.44 4.30 -18.77
N ILE A 34 17.10 4.52 -17.63
CA ILE A 34 18.08 3.55 -17.06
C ILE A 34 17.37 2.30 -16.51
N LEU A 35 16.13 2.45 -16.02
CA LEU A 35 15.28 1.36 -15.56
C LEU A 35 14.80 0.49 -16.75
N GLU A 36 14.32 1.11 -17.83
CA GLU A 36 14.00 0.45 -19.11
C GLU A 36 15.22 -0.29 -19.67
N ALA A 37 16.39 0.36 -19.68
CA ALA A 37 17.65 -0.21 -20.12
C ALA A 37 17.95 -1.51 -19.37
N SER A 38 17.81 -1.45 -18.05
CA SER A 38 18.01 -2.58 -17.15
C SER A 38 17.01 -3.70 -17.43
N PHE A 39 15.73 -3.41 -17.71
CA PHE A 39 14.75 -4.44 -18.10
C PHE A 39 15.06 -5.14 -19.41
N LYS A 40 15.45 -4.41 -20.46
CA LYS A 40 15.86 -5.06 -21.71
C LYS A 40 17.08 -5.96 -21.47
N ALA A 41 18.00 -5.56 -20.59
CA ALA A 41 19.13 -6.39 -20.22
C ALA A 41 18.74 -7.70 -19.52
N VAL A 42 17.69 -7.70 -18.68
CA VAL A 42 17.11 -8.92 -18.09
C VAL A 42 16.50 -9.82 -19.15
N ASN A 43 15.65 -9.27 -20.00
CA ASN A 43 14.94 -10.02 -21.04
C ASN A 43 15.91 -10.67 -22.03
N TYR A 44 17.06 -10.04 -22.29
CA TYR A 44 18.12 -10.57 -23.12
C TYR A 44 19.02 -11.60 -22.41
N TRP A 45 19.48 -11.33 -21.18
CA TRP A 45 20.45 -12.21 -20.48
C TRP A 45 19.84 -13.35 -19.64
N GLY A 46 18.53 -13.34 -19.41
CA GLY A 46 17.78 -14.47 -18.85
C GLY A 46 18.24 -14.91 -17.45
N GLU A 47 19.00 -16.01 -17.37
CA GLU A 47 19.55 -16.55 -16.10
C GLU A 47 20.84 -15.87 -15.66
N ARG A 48 21.56 -15.17 -16.55
CA ARG A 48 22.81 -14.50 -16.19
C ARG A 48 22.61 -13.18 -15.42
N MET A 49 21.38 -12.67 -15.35
CA MET A 49 20.99 -11.54 -14.48
C MET A 49 19.72 -11.81 -13.67
N LEU A 50 19.68 -12.98 -13.01
CA LEU A 50 18.62 -13.40 -12.07
C LEU A 50 18.23 -12.30 -11.06
N PHE A 51 19.20 -11.54 -10.54
CA PHE A 51 19.00 -10.47 -9.55
C PHE A 51 18.18 -9.27 -10.07
N MET A 52 17.95 -9.14 -11.37
CA MET A 52 17.10 -8.08 -11.94
C MET A 52 15.76 -8.60 -12.50
N ARG A 53 15.45 -9.90 -12.39
CA ARG A 53 14.15 -10.45 -12.82
C ARG A 53 12.93 -9.87 -12.09
N ASP A 54 13.11 -9.40 -10.86
CA ASP A 54 12.11 -8.60 -10.16
C ASP A 54 12.33 -7.12 -10.45
N SER A 55 11.32 -6.47 -11.04
CA SER A 55 11.30 -5.02 -11.29
C SER A 55 11.51 -4.18 -10.04
N LYS A 56 10.99 -4.65 -8.91
CA LYS A 56 11.20 -4.01 -7.61
C LYS A 56 12.66 -4.11 -7.16
N HIS A 57 13.36 -5.21 -7.45
CA HIS A 57 14.75 -5.36 -7.02
C HIS A 57 15.65 -4.28 -7.63
N PHE A 58 15.45 -3.87 -8.89
CA PHE A 58 16.26 -2.79 -9.47
C PHE A 58 15.96 -1.43 -8.81
N VAL A 59 14.69 -1.00 -8.75
CA VAL A 59 14.33 0.30 -8.15
C VAL A 59 14.61 0.37 -6.64
N ASP A 60 14.79 -0.78 -5.98
CA ASP A 60 15.21 -0.85 -4.59
C ASP A 60 16.71 -0.52 -4.37
N ARG A 61 17.56 -0.63 -5.42
CA ARG A 61 19.02 -0.47 -5.29
C ARG A 61 19.41 1.00 -5.07
N PRO A 62 20.31 1.30 -4.11
CA PRO A 62 20.87 2.62 -3.96
C PRO A 62 21.93 2.90 -5.03
N LEU A 63 22.13 4.18 -5.36
CA LEU A 63 23.24 4.64 -6.17
C LEU A 63 24.51 4.70 -5.30
N LEU A 64 25.64 4.25 -5.85
CA LEU A 64 26.95 4.31 -5.18
C LEU A 64 27.62 5.70 -5.32
N LYS A 65 27.03 6.58 -6.14
CA LYS A 65 27.46 7.96 -6.44
C LYS A 65 26.23 8.85 -6.55
N ASP A 66 26.42 10.15 -6.63
CA ASP A 66 25.32 11.11 -6.79
C ASP A 66 24.61 10.96 -8.15
N ALA A 67 23.32 11.25 -8.17
CA ALA A 67 22.45 10.91 -9.30
C ALA A 67 22.94 11.50 -10.62
N LYS A 68 23.36 12.78 -10.59
CA LYS A 68 23.96 13.49 -11.72
C LYS A 68 25.18 12.76 -12.29
N THR A 69 26.12 12.32 -11.45
CA THR A 69 27.34 11.61 -11.87
C THR A 69 27.00 10.29 -12.54
N VAL A 70 26.02 9.54 -12.04
CA VAL A 70 25.57 8.28 -12.66
C VAL A 70 24.93 8.54 -14.04
N VAL A 71 24.14 9.61 -14.21
CA VAL A 71 23.59 10.02 -15.51
C VAL A 71 24.70 10.43 -16.49
N GLU A 72 25.68 11.19 -16.04
CA GLU A 72 26.81 11.65 -16.85
C GLU A 72 27.69 10.47 -17.30
N GLU A 73 28.01 9.54 -16.39
CA GLU A 73 28.70 8.29 -16.74
C GLU A 73 27.90 7.42 -17.73
N PHE A 74 26.56 7.35 -17.62
CA PHE A 74 25.75 6.63 -18.63
C PHE A 74 25.88 7.32 -20.00
N LYS A 75 25.72 8.65 -20.04
CA LYS A 75 25.80 9.43 -21.28
C LYS A 75 27.14 9.23 -22.00
N THR A 76 28.24 9.24 -21.26
CA THR A 76 29.58 8.93 -21.80
C THR A 76 29.71 7.47 -22.25
N ASN A 77 29.31 6.49 -21.43
CA ASN A 77 29.49 5.06 -21.76
C ASN A 77 28.65 4.57 -22.96
N PHE A 78 27.54 5.25 -23.25
CA PHE A 78 26.60 4.88 -24.32
C PHE A 78 26.51 5.93 -25.46
N ASN A 79 27.38 6.94 -25.47
CA ASN A 79 27.40 8.05 -26.43
C ASN A 79 26.05 8.77 -26.57
N VAL A 80 25.34 8.98 -25.46
CA VAL A 80 24.00 9.57 -25.47
C VAL A 80 24.07 11.10 -25.40
N THR A 81 24.06 11.72 -26.58
CA THR A 81 23.97 13.19 -26.74
C THR A 81 22.56 13.70 -26.45
N GLU A 82 21.54 13.10 -27.06
CA GLU A 82 20.13 13.48 -26.92
C GLU A 82 19.38 12.50 -26.01
N TRP A 83 19.45 12.74 -24.70
CA TRP A 83 18.90 11.86 -23.66
C TRP A 83 17.44 11.49 -23.86
N HIS A 84 16.57 12.46 -24.20
CA HIS A 84 15.17 12.22 -24.46
C HIS A 84 14.93 11.23 -25.62
N LYS A 85 15.76 11.28 -26.69
CA LYS A 85 15.68 10.37 -27.86
C LYS A 85 16.35 9.01 -27.66
N PHE A 86 17.00 8.76 -26.52
CA PHE A 86 17.60 7.46 -26.24
C PHE A 86 16.52 6.40 -26.09
N ALA A 87 16.54 5.40 -26.98
CA ALA A 87 15.57 4.31 -27.03
C ALA A 87 16.28 2.97 -26.80
N VAL A 88 16.06 2.38 -25.63
CA VAL A 88 16.67 1.12 -25.19
C VAL A 88 16.38 -0.04 -26.14
N SER A 89 15.19 -0.05 -26.73
CA SER A 89 14.77 -0.99 -27.78
C SER A 89 15.80 -1.15 -28.91
N LYS A 90 16.63 -0.12 -29.20
CA LYS A 90 17.67 -0.12 -30.24
C LYS A 90 19.05 -0.60 -29.80
N MET A 91 19.30 -0.86 -28.51
CA MET A 91 20.62 -1.34 -28.02
C MET A 91 20.99 -2.73 -28.57
N SER A 92 22.24 -2.90 -29.00
CA SER A 92 22.83 -4.18 -29.42
C SER A 92 23.39 -4.99 -28.25
N GLU A 93 23.66 -6.28 -28.48
CA GLU A 93 24.11 -7.25 -27.48
C GLU A 93 25.34 -6.77 -26.67
N SER A 94 26.36 -6.24 -27.36
CA SER A 94 27.57 -5.71 -26.74
C SER A 94 27.35 -4.40 -25.97
N GLN A 95 26.27 -3.66 -26.25
CA GLN A 95 25.83 -2.54 -25.39
C GLN A 95 25.11 -3.06 -24.14
N VAL A 96 24.37 -4.18 -24.22
CA VAL A 96 23.76 -4.81 -23.04
C VAL A 96 24.84 -5.36 -22.08
N ASP A 97 25.93 -5.92 -22.61
CA ASP A 97 27.12 -6.31 -21.82
C ASP A 97 27.75 -5.14 -21.05
N LYS A 98 27.90 -3.99 -21.71
CA LYS A 98 28.38 -2.75 -21.06
C LYS A 98 27.42 -2.29 -19.97
N LEU A 99 26.12 -2.44 -20.19
CA LEU A 99 25.09 -2.03 -19.24
C LEU A 99 25.07 -2.90 -17.98
N ALA A 100 25.27 -4.21 -18.11
CA ALA A 100 25.44 -5.11 -16.96
C ALA A 100 26.57 -4.63 -16.03
N LYS A 101 27.72 -4.27 -16.61
CA LYS A 101 28.89 -3.75 -15.89
C LYS A 101 28.62 -2.37 -15.27
N PHE A 102 28.01 -1.46 -16.02
CA PHE A 102 27.60 -0.13 -15.52
C PHE A 102 26.68 -0.24 -14.30
N VAL A 103 25.68 -1.12 -14.34
CA VAL A 103 24.76 -1.34 -13.20
C VAL A 103 25.51 -1.92 -12.00
N GLN A 104 26.43 -2.88 -12.20
CA GLN A 104 27.27 -3.43 -11.12
C GLN A 104 28.22 -2.37 -10.50
N GLN A 105 28.68 -1.41 -11.28
CA GLN A 105 29.63 -0.37 -10.85
C GLN A 105 28.97 0.85 -10.17
N ASN A 106 27.68 1.10 -10.42
CA ASN A 106 26.99 2.30 -9.94
C ASN A 106 25.79 2.05 -9.01
N PHE A 107 25.33 0.81 -8.84
CA PHE A 107 24.17 0.48 -8.01
C PHE A 107 24.52 -0.58 -6.94
N GLY A 108 24.25 -0.28 -5.66
CA GLY A 108 24.43 -1.19 -4.53
C GLY A 108 23.37 -2.29 -4.45
N MET A 109 23.30 -3.00 -3.32
CA MET A 109 22.29 -4.04 -3.08
C MET A 109 20.93 -3.46 -2.68
N ALA A 110 19.84 -4.10 -3.11
CA ALA A 110 18.45 -3.65 -2.91
C ALA A 110 18.00 -3.50 -1.43
N ASP A 111 18.66 -4.24 -0.54
CA ASP A 111 18.49 -4.29 0.91
C ASP A 111 19.63 -3.61 1.69
N GLY A 112 20.80 -3.42 1.07
CA GLY A 112 22.03 -2.94 1.71
C GLY A 112 22.02 -1.51 2.26
N ALA A 113 20.89 -0.82 2.22
CA ALA A 113 20.66 0.50 2.84
C ALA A 113 19.98 0.42 4.21
N LEU A 114 19.56 -0.77 4.67
CA LEU A 114 18.84 -0.95 5.93
C LEU A 114 19.65 -1.74 6.95
N ILE A 115 19.67 -1.23 8.18
CA ILE A 115 20.41 -1.82 9.29
C ILE A 115 19.48 -2.79 10.05
N PRO A 116 19.82 -4.08 10.19
CA PRO A 116 19.10 -5.02 11.05
C PRO A 116 19.06 -4.52 12.50
N HIS A 117 17.90 -4.65 13.15
CA HIS A 117 17.66 -4.08 14.46
C HIS A 117 16.98 -5.11 15.37
N VAL A 118 17.42 -5.22 16.62
CA VAL A 118 16.75 -6.02 17.65
C VAL A 118 15.97 -5.04 18.54
N PRO A 119 14.63 -5.09 18.58
CA PRO A 119 13.85 -4.14 19.37
C PRO A 119 14.13 -4.25 20.87
N GLU A 120 14.30 -3.10 21.53
CA GLU A 120 14.56 -2.99 22.97
C GLU A 120 13.46 -3.59 23.85
N ASP A 121 12.22 -3.63 23.33
CA ASP A 121 11.04 -4.19 24.01
C ASP A 121 10.74 -5.64 23.59
N TRP A 122 11.61 -6.28 22.82
CA TRP A 122 11.48 -7.71 22.49
C TRP A 122 11.84 -8.58 23.70
N ASN A 123 10.97 -9.54 24.00
CA ASN A 123 11.19 -10.58 25.02
C ASN A 123 10.85 -11.93 24.38
N GLU A 124 11.63 -12.98 24.65
CA GLU A 124 11.38 -14.33 24.13
C GLU A 124 10.07 -14.95 24.68
N MET A 125 9.74 -14.63 25.93
CA MET A 125 8.52 -15.07 26.61
C MET A 125 7.75 -13.84 27.18
N PRO A 126 6.99 -13.11 26.34
CA PRO A 126 6.12 -12.02 26.77
C PRO A 126 5.11 -12.49 27.84
N GLU A 127 4.74 -11.60 28.76
CA GLU A 127 3.80 -11.90 29.85
C GLU A 127 2.47 -12.45 29.31
N ASN A 128 1.96 -11.84 28.24
CA ASN A 128 0.75 -12.25 27.53
C ASN A 128 0.74 -13.74 27.14
N PHE A 129 1.90 -14.30 26.76
CA PHE A 129 2.00 -15.69 26.31
C PHE A 129 1.83 -16.69 27.47
N LYS A 130 1.93 -16.25 28.73
CA LYS A 130 1.61 -17.08 29.90
C LYS A 130 0.13 -17.43 29.97
N HIS A 131 -0.76 -16.62 29.39
CA HIS A 131 -2.20 -16.86 29.36
C HIS A 131 -2.65 -17.84 28.26
N ILE A 132 -1.77 -18.17 27.31
CA ILE A 132 -2.05 -19.19 26.29
C ILE A 132 -2.05 -20.56 26.97
N LYS A 133 -3.24 -21.16 27.11
CA LYS A 133 -3.45 -22.44 27.81
C LYS A 133 -3.00 -23.65 27.00
N ASP A 134 -3.17 -23.60 25.68
CA ASP A 134 -2.75 -24.68 24.80
C ASP A 134 -1.24 -24.65 24.57
N ALA A 135 -0.57 -25.78 24.80
CA ALA A 135 0.89 -25.87 24.71
C ALA A 135 1.41 -25.74 23.26
N SER A 136 0.64 -26.19 22.26
CA SER A 136 1.05 -26.12 20.86
C SER A 136 0.93 -24.69 20.32
N LEU A 137 -0.19 -24.01 20.59
CA LEU A 137 -0.38 -22.60 20.25
C LEU A 137 0.61 -21.69 20.99
N LYS A 138 0.97 -22.04 22.23
CA LYS A 138 1.99 -21.31 22.99
C LYS A 138 3.38 -21.47 22.38
N GLN A 139 3.78 -22.67 21.99
CA GLN A 139 5.06 -22.86 21.30
C GLN A 139 5.07 -22.15 19.95
N TRP A 140 3.99 -22.24 19.17
CA TRP A 140 3.84 -21.52 17.91
C TRP A 140 3.97 -19.99 18.09
N ALA A 141 3.36 -19.42 19.13
CA ALA A 141 3.50 -18.00 19.45
C ALA A 141 4.95 -17.61 19.80
N ILE A 142 5.68 -18.46 20.54
CA ILE A 142 7.09 -18.27 20.87
C ILE A 142 7.97 -18.31 19.61
N GLU A 143 7.72 -19.23 18.68
CA GLU A 143 8.45 -19.28 17.40
C GLU A 143 8.13 -18.05 16.53
N LEU A 144 6.85 -17.70 16.37
CA LEU A 144 6.42 -16.51 15.60
C LEU A 144 7.06 -15.23 16.15
N ASN A 145 7.14 -15.09 17.47
CA ASN A 145 7.74 -13.94 18.15
C ASN A 145 9.24 -13.76 17.85
N LYS A 146 9.99 -14.81 17.46
CA LYS A 146 11.41 -14.68 17.09
C LYS A 146 11.59 -13.87 15.81
N ASN A 147 10.62 -13.95 14.88
CA ASN A 147 10.66 -13.29 13.57
C ASN A 147 10.69 -11.76 13.66
N TRP A 148 10.19 -11.16 14.75
CA TRP A 148 10.24 -9.70 14.93
C TRP A 148 11.67 -9.12 14.89
N LYS A 149 12.67 -9.90 15.30
CA LYS A 149 14.10 -9.52 15.22
C LYS A 149 14.62 -9.51 13.78
N GLU A 150 14.09 -10.37 12.92
CA GLU A 150 14.44 -10.44 11.50
C GLU A 150 13.67 -9.39 10.68
N MET A 151 12.42 -9.11 11.04
CA MET A 151 11.57 -8.12 10.37
C MET A 151 11.91 -6.68 10.76
N SER A 152 12.49 -6.43 11.95
CA SER A 152 12.80 -5.06 12.39
C SER A 152 14.03 -4.47 11.69
N LYS A 153 13.95 -3.18 11.32
CA LYS A 153 14.98 -2.43 10.59
C LYS A 153 15.09 -1.01 11.12
N THR A 154 16.27 -0.43 10.93
CA THR A 154 16.57 1.00 11.13
C THR A 154 17.29 1.56 9.90
N MET A 155 17.33 2.89 9.78
CA MET A 155 18.01 3.59 8.69
C MET A 155 19.26 4.32 9.20
N PRO A 156 20.36 4.35 8.43
CA PRO A 156 21.49 5.23 8.69
C PRO A 156 21.05 6.70 8.85
N LYS A 157 21.61 7.41 9.84
CA LYS A 157 21.16 8.77 10.21
C LYS A 157 21.51 9.82 9.14
N ASP A 158 22.52 9.55 8.34
CA ASP A 158 22.95 10.32 7.16
C ASP A 158 21.94 10.27 6.00
N MET A 159 21.01 9.31 5.99
CA MET A 159 19.86 9.32 5.07
C MET A 159 18.78 10.36 5.46
N ASN A 160 18.91 11.02 6.62
CA ASN A 160 17.99 12.07 7.07
C ASN A 160 18.36 13.45 6.47
N GLY A 161 18.42 13.52 5.14
CA GLY A 161 18.82 14.72 4.40
C GLY A 161 17.87 15.03 3.24
N LYS A 162 17.72 16.33 2.92
CA LYS A 162 16.90 16.82 1.80
C LYS A 162 17.44 16.47 0.41
N ASP A 163 18.66 15.93 0.34
CA ASP A 163 19.34 15.51 -0.88
C ASP A 163 19.60 14.00 -0.90
N ASN A 164 18.64 13.18 -0.43
CA ASN A 164 18.75 11.70 -0.43
C ASN A 164 18.63 11.07 -1.84
N GLN A 165 19.22 11.71 -2.84
CA GLN A 165 19.19 11.36 -4.27
C GLN A 165 19.81 9.97 -4.57
N ARG A 166 20.50 9.36 -3.61
CA ARG A 166 21.11 8.04 -3.77
C ARG A 166 20.15 6.89 -3.46
N HIS A 167 19.02 7.11 -2.78
CA HIS A 167 18.15 6.02 -2.33
C HIS A 167 16.70 6.25 -2.73
N SER A 168 16.02 5.18 -3.14
CA SER A 168 14.56 5.20 -3.30
C SER A 168 13.81 5.06 -1.98
N LEU A 169 14.49 4.85 -0.83
CA LEU A 169 13.88 4.76 0.51
C LEU A 169 13.51 6.14 1.06
N ILE A 170 12.30 6.26 1.60
CA ILE A 170 11.86 7.41 2.40
C ILE A 170 12.43 7.24 3.81
N TYR A 171 13.16 8.24 4.32
CA TYR A 171 13.75 8.18 5.66
C TYR A 171 12.69 8.07 6.77
N MET A 172 12.93 7.17 7.73
CA MET A 172 12.10 6.88 8.90
C MET A 172 12.91 7.14 10.17
N PRO A 173 12.50 8.06 11.07
CA PRO A 173 13.32 8.47 12.22
C PRO A 173 13.39 7.44 13.37
N ASN A 174 12.42 6.52 13.48
CA ASN A 174 12.39 5.46 14.48
C ASN A 174 12.51 4.08 13.81
N PRO A 175 12.86 3.00 14.55
CA PRO A 175 12.80 1.63 14.03
C PRO A 175 11.41 1.28 13.46
N PHE A 176 11.39 0.44 12.43
CA PHE A 176 10.16 -0.05 11.79
C PHE A 176 10.29 -1.53 11.45
N PHE A 177 9.25 -2.12 10.86
CA PHE A 177 9.17 -3.52 10.48
C PHE A 177 8.82 -3.64 9.00
N VAL A 178 9.38 -4.63 8.31
CA VAL A 178 9.11 -4.92 6.89
C VAL A 178 8.23 -6.16 6.76
N SER A 179 7.39 -6.23 5.72
CA SER A 179 6.56 -7.41 5.44
C SER A 179 7.36 -8.65 5.02
N GLY A 180 8.61 -8.47 4.60
CA GLY A 180 9.56 -9.55 4.30
C GLY A 180 9.68 -9.89 2.81
N GLY A 181 10.62 -10.79 2.49
CA GLY A 181 10.91 -11.22 1.13
C GLY A 181 11.34 -10.07 0.22
N ARG A 182 10.53 -9.75 -0.80
CA ARG A 182 10.77 -8.61 -1.71
C ARG A 182 10.35 -7.25 -1.15
N PHE A 183 9.53 -7.23 -0.09
CA PHE A 183 9.08 -6.00 0.56
C PHE A 183 10.11 -5.62 1.62
N ARG A 184 10.97 -4.66 1.25
CA ARG A 184 12.13 -4.20 2.03
C ARG A 184 11.86 -2.92 2.79
N GLU A 185 10.67 -2.37 2.66
CA GLU A 185 10.21 -1.13 3.26
C GLU A 185 8.99 -1.41 4.15
N PHE A 186 8.57 -0.42 4.94
CA PHE A 186 7.24 -0.49 5.52
C PHE A 186 6.19 -0.57 4.42
N ARG A 187 5.08 -1.24 4.70
CA ARG A 187 3.84 -1.22 3.91
C ARG A 187 2.71 -0.78 4.83
N TYR A 188 1.92 0.20 4.43
CA TYR A 188 1.09 0.98 5.37
C TYR A 188 0.03 0.11 6.05
N TRP A 189 -0.79 -0.62 5.30
CA TRP A 189 -1.83 -1.48 5.91
C TRP A 189 -1.25 -2.75 6.58
N ASP A 190 -0.19 -3.36 6.04
CA ASP A 190 0.53 -4.49 6.67
C ASP A 190 0.99 -4.12 8.09
N THR A 191 1.43 -2.88 8.28
CA THR A 191 2.00 -2.39 9.55
C THR A 191 0.97 -2.39 10.68
N TYR A 192 -0.33 -2.28 10.38
CA TYR A 192 -1.38 -2.45 11.40
C TYR A 192 -1.46 -3.90 11.90
N TRP A 193 -1.41 -4.88 11.00
CA TRP A 193 -1.43 -6.30 11.36
C TRP A 193 -0.14 -6.73 12.07
N ILE A 194 1.00 -6.18 11.66
CA ILE A 194 2.28 -6.32 12.40
C ILE A 194 2.14 -5.70 13.80
N ALA A 195 1.61 -4.49 13.93
CA ALA A 195 1.41 -3.84 15.23
C ALA A 195 0.47 -4.61 16.17
N ARG A 196 -0.60 -5.23 15.64
CA ARG A 196 -1.46 -6.17 16.39
C ARG A 196 -0.65 -7.36 16.95
N GLY A 197 0.28 -7.92 16.16
CA GLY A 197 1.20 -8.97 16.59
C GLY A 197 2.24 -8.49 17.62
N LEU A 198 2.75 -7.26 17.47
CA LEU A 198 3.65 -6.62 18.42
C LEU A 198 2.96 -6.35 19.77
N ILE A 199 1.71 -5.86 19.78
CA ILE A 199 0.91 -5.70 21.02
C ILE A 199 0.71 -7.05 21.71
N ALA A 200 0.37 -8.11 20.96
CA ALA A 200 0.26 -9.46 21.52
C ALA A 200 1.60 -9.93 22.13
N SER A 201 2.73 -9.56 21.52
CA SER A 201 4.09 -9.82 22.02
C SER A 201 4.56 -8.83 23.12
N GLY A 202 3.70 -7.91 23.57
CA GLY A 202 4.02 -6.91 24.60
C GLY A 202 4.87 -5.71 24.13
N MET A 203 5.19 -5.64 22.83
CA MET A 203 6.15 -4.71 22.22
C MET A 203 5.51 -3.35 21.89
N THR A 204 4.97 -2.69 22.93
CA THR A 204 4.22 -1.42 22.77
C THR A 204 5.13 -0.23 22.45
N LYS A 205 6.41 -0.22 22.85
CA LYS A 205 7.37 0.84 22.47
C LYS A 205 7.66 0.79 20.96
N SER A 206 7.82 -0.41 20.41
CA SER A 206 7.91 -0.65 18.97
C SER A 206 6.66 -0.17 18.22
N VAL A 207 5.46 -0.36 18.78
CA VAL A 207 4.23 0.20 18.18
C VAL A 207 4.17 1.72 18.26
N LYS A 208 4.65 2.35 19.36
CA LYS A 208 4.78 3.81 19.46
C LYS A 208 5.70 4.39 18.38
N HIS A 209 6.81 3.69 18.06
CA HIS A 209 7.71 4.06 16.97
C HIS A 209 6.99 4.00 15.60
N LEU A 210 6.18 2.98 15.34
CA LEU A 210 5.37 2.89 14.10
C LEU A 210 4.37 4.05 14.00
N CYS A 211 3.66 4.38 15.09
CA CYS A 211 2.75 5.52 15.13
C CYS A 211 3.46 6.86 14.84
N LYS A 212 4.61 7.11 15.48
CA LYS A 212 5.41 8.33 15.25
C LYS A 212 5.98 8.40 13.83
N ASN A 213 6.43 7.28 13.28
CA ASN A 213 6.92 7.21 11.90
C ASN A 213 5.84 7.54 10.88
N PHE A 214 4.61 7.03 11.05
CA PHE A 214 3.50 7.37 10.15
C PHE A 214 2.96 8.79 10.36
N ALA A 215 2.99 9.32 11.59
CA ALA A 215 2.74 10.74 11.83
C ALA A 215 3.75 11.63 11.08
N GLU A 216 5.03 11.22 11.01
CA GLU A 216 6.05 11.91 10.23
C GLU A 216 5.79 11.84 8.71
N MET A 217 5.26 10.72 8.19
CA MET A 217 4.82 10.65 6.79
C MET A 217 3.70 11.66 6.50
N VAL A 218 2.69 11.74 7.37
CA VAL A 218 1.60 12.71 7.25
C VAL A 218 2.11 14.15 7.35
N ASN A 219 3.08 14.43 8.22
CA ASN A 219 3.68 15.76 8.34
C ASN A 219 4.53 16.17 7.11
N ARG A 220 5.18 15.21 6.42
CA ARG A 220 6.02 15.47 5.24
C ARG A 220 5.26 15.47 3.91
N PHE A 221 4.26 14.60 3.77
CA PHE A 221 3.58 14.31 2.49
C PHE A 221 2.07 14.57 2.53
N GLY A 222 1.49 14.89 3.69
CA GLY A 222 0.04 15.02 3.89
C GLY A 222 -0.67 13.68 4.17
N PHE A 223 -0.09 12.55 3.78
CA PHE A 223 -0.65 11.20 3.93
C PHE A 223 0.44 10.17 4.26
N VAL A 224 0.06 8.91 4.51
CA VAL A 224 1.00 7.79 4.64
C VAL A 224 1.11 7.05 3.30
N PRO A 225 2.28 7.05 2.63
CA PRO A 225 2.46 6.33 1.37
C PRO A 225 2.23 4.82 1.49
N ALA A 226 1.84 4.17 0.38
CA ALA A 226 1.63 2.72 0.26
C ALA A 226 2.82 1.85 0.75
N GLY A 227 4.01 2.44 0.74
CA GLY A 227 5.18 1.93 1.43
C GLY A 227 6.32 2.95 1.48
N GLY A 228 7.39 2.64 2.21
CA GLY A 228 8.52 3.55 2.48
C GLY A 228 9.48 3.81 1.32
N ARG A 229 8.97 4.01 0.10
CA ARG A 229 9.76 4.28 -1.10
C ARG A 229 9.20 5.46 -1.90
N ILE A 230 10.08 6.25 -2.51
CA ILE A 230 9.71 7.47 -3.25
C ILE A 230 8.75 7.20 -4.42
N TYR A 231 8.78 6.02 -5.02
CA TYR A 231 7.85 5.64 -6.09
C TYR A 231 6.41 5.33 -5.60
N TYR A 232 6.18 5.35 -4.29
CA TYR A 232 4.85 5.37 -3.67
C TYR A 232 4.37 6.78 -3.26
N ASN A 233 5.14 7.86 -3.50
CA ASN A 233 4.87 9.21 -3.00
C ASN A 233 3.62 9.93 -3.58
N LYS A 234 2.75 9.21 -4.29
CA LYS A 234 1.48 9.68 -4.87
C LYS A 234 0.31 8.71 -4.61
N ARG A 235 0.54 7.70 -3.74
CA ARG A 235 -0.36 6.56 -3.56
C ARG A 235 -0.45 6.18 -2.10
N SER A 236 -1.67 6.10 -1.57
CA SER A 236 -1.93 5.71 -0.17
C SER A 236 -2.10 4.18 -0.05
N GLN A 237 -2.62 3.74 1.08
CA GLN A 237 -3.19 2.40 1.27
C GLN A 237 -4.41 2.54 2.21
N PRO A 238 -5.19 1.46 2.49
CA PRO A 238 -6.35 1.57 3.37
C PRO A 238 -6.01 2.24 4.71
N PRO A 239 -6.82 3.21 5.20
CA PRO A 239 -6.37 4.24 6.14
C PRO A 239 -6.27 3.76 7.60
N PHE A 240 -5.29 2.89 7.87
CA PHE A 240 -5.07 2.20 9.13
C PHE A 240 -4.27 2.98 10.20
N LEU A 241 -3.86 4.24 9.97
CA LEU A 241 -3.16 5.02 10.99
C LEU A 241 -4.03 5.33 12.23
N THR A 242 -5.31 5.69 12.04
CA THR A 242 -6.22 5.94 13.16
C THR A 242 -6.48 4.65 13.99
N PRO A 243 -6.78 3.48 13.40
CA PRO A 243 -6.84 2.20 14.11
C PRO A 243 -5.52 1.80 14.79
N LEU A 244 -4.37 2.06 14.16
CA LEU A 244 -3.05 1.78 14.74
C LEU A 244 -2.82 2.58 16.04
N VAL A 245 -3.14 3.87 16.03
CA VAL A 245 -3.08 4.72 17.24
C VAL A 245 -4.12 4.29 18.28
N TYR A 246 -5.30 3.86 17.84
CA TYR A 246 -6.38 3.40 18.71
C TYR A 246 -6.02 2.09 19.45
N GLU A 247 -5.44 1.11 18.75
CA GLU A 247 -4.91 -0.13 19.34
C GLU A 247 -3.74 0.16 20.30
N TYR A 248 -2.80 1.04 19.91
CA TYR A 248 -1.72 1.47 20.79
C TYR A 248 -2.26 2.09 22.09
N PHE A 249 -3.24 3.00 21.98
CA PHE A 249 -3.87 3.64 23.13
C PHE A 249 -4.63 2.62 23.98
N GLY A 250 -5.37 1.68 23.36
CA GLY A 250 -6.05 0.60 24.07
C GLY A 250 -5.11 -0.32 24.85
N ALA A 251 -3.91 -0.56 24.33
CA ALA A 251 -2.89 -1.39 24.96
C ALA A 251 -2.06 -0.69 26.05
N THR A 252 -2.06 0.65 26.12
CA THR A 252 -1.14 1.43 26.98
C THR A 252 -1.79 2.46 27.90
N GLY A 253 -2.97 2.98 27.55
CA GLY A 253 -3.58 4.11 28.24
C GLY A 253 -2.81 5.44 28.10
N ASP A 254 -1.89 5.55 27.14
CA ASP A 254 -0.96 6.69 26.98
C ASP A 254 -1.65 7.95 26.45
N ILE A 255 -2.32 8.66 27.37
CA ILE A 255 -3.03 9.92 27.12
C ILE A 255 -2.12 11.05 26.61
N GLU A 256 -0.85 11.09 27.03
CA GLU A 256 0.05 12.16 26.61
C GLU A 256 0.54 11.95 25.16
N PHE A 257 0.83 10.72 24.75
CA PHE A 257 1.04 10.43 23.33
C PHE A 257 -0.23 10.66 22.51
N LEU A 258 -1.40 10.37 23.06
CA LEU A 258 -2.66 10.64 22.37
C LEU A 258 -2.84 12.14 22.10
N LYS A 259 -2.53 13.01 23.08
CA LYS A 259 -2.48 14.47 22.86
C LYS A 259 -1.43 14.87 21.81
N GLU A 260 -0.28 14.21 21.79
CA GLU A 260 0.81 14.45 20.82
C GLU A 260 0.37 14.18 19.37
N ILE A 261 -0.33 13.06 19.12
CA ILE A 261 -0.61 12.57 17.76
C ILE A 261 -1.96 13.00 17.18
N MET A 262 -2.99 13.27 17.99
CA MET A 262 -4.33 13.65 17.48
C MET A 262 -4.33 14.83 16.50
N PRO A 263 -3.53 15.91 16.67
CA PRO A 263 -3.42 16.99 15.69
C PRO A 263 -2.85 16.58 14.33
N THR A 264 -2.15 15.43 14.24
CA THR A 264 -1.68 14.85 12.98
C THR A 264 -2.73 13.95 12.35
N LEU A 265 -3.56 13.27 13.15
CA LEU A 265 -4.70 12.50 12.63
C LEU A 265 -5.78 13.39 11.99
N GLU A 266 -5.91 14.66 12.40
CA GLU A 266 -6.79 15.63 11.71
C GLU A 266 -6.28 16.05 10.32
N LYS A 267 -4.97 15.92 10.04
CA LYS A 267 -4.37 16.31 8.76
C LYS A 267 -4.57 15.26 7.66
N LEU A 268 -4.93 14.04 8.04
CA LEU A 268 -5.17 12.96 7.08
C LEU A 268 -6.25 13.41 6.08
N PRO A 269 -5.99 13.35 4.76
CA PRO A 269 -6.98 13.72 3.76
C PRO A 269 -8.20 12.83 3.90
N ARG A 270 -9.38 13.44 3.82
CA ARG A 270 -10.65 12.71 3.75
C ARG A 270 -10.60 11.76 2.54
N PRO A 271 -10.70 10.43 2.68
CA PRO A 271 -10.34 9.53 1.59
C PRO A 271 -11.26 9.63 0.34
N GLU A 272 -12.45 10.20 0.46
CA GLU A 272 -13.31 10.55 -0.68
C GLU A 272 -12.72 11.65 -1.58
N ALA A 273 -11.77 12.45 -1.08
CA ALA A 273 -11.07 13.50 -1.83
C ALA A 273 -9.73 13.04 -2.40
N PHE A 274 -9.09 12.00 -1.86
CA PHE A 274 -7.70 11.64 -2.20
C PHE A 274 -7.50 11.33 -3.70
N CYS A 275 -8.46 10.65 -4.34
CA CYS A 275 -8.43 10.43 -5.78
C CYS A 275 -8.94 11.63 -6.60
N GLN A 276 -9.79 12.48 -6.03
CA GLN A 276 -10.33 13.67 -6.72
C GLN A 276 -9.26 14.75 -6.91
N ASP A 277 -8.35 14.89 -5.94
CA ASP A 277 -7.20 15.82 -6.03
C ASP A 277 -6.11 15.34 -7.02
N VAL A 278 -6.22 14.12 -7.58
CA VAL A 278 -5.29 13.59 -8.61
C VAL A 278 -5.70 14.01 -10.04
N ASP A 279 -6.97 14.34 -10.28
CA ASP A 279 -7.53 14.66 -11.61
C ASP A 279 -7.23 16.10 -12.10
N LEU A 280 -6.20 16.77 -11.55
CA LEU A 280 -5.77 18.12 -11.97
C LEU A 280 -4.91 18.16 -13.25
N VAL A 281 -4.68 17.02 -13.91
CA VAL A 281 -3.91 16.94 -15.18
C VAL A 281 -4.87 16.57 -16.31
N LYS A 282 -5.23 17.55 -17.15
CA LYS A 282 -6.43 17.54 -18.02
C LYS A 282 -6.24 17.07 -19.47
N ASN A 283 -7.39 16.80 -20.10
CA ASN A 283 -7.71 16.84 -21.55
C ASN A 283 -7.01 15.84 -22.44
N ILE A 284 -7.62 14.68 -22.69
CA ILE A 284 -6.87 13.56 -23.27
C ILE A 284 -7.68 12.69 -24.25
N ALA A 285 -7.02 12.36 -25.38
CA ALA A 285 -7.12 11.08 -26.06
C ALA A 285 -5.82 10.48 -26.73
N ASP A 286 -4.51 10.69 -26.48
CA ASP A 286 -3.56 11.45 -25.64
C ASP A 286 -3.32 11.02 -24.14
N PRO A 287 -2.64 11.70 -23.16
CA PRO A 287 -1.97 10.94 -22.07
C PRO A 287 -2.76 10.26 -20.90
N MET A 288 -3.93 10.70 -20.41
CA MET A 288 -4.92 10.01 -19.53
C MET A 288 -5.69 8.81 -20.11
N GLU A 289 -5.72 8.39 -21.38
CA GLU A 289 -6.29 7.04 -21.61
C GLU A 289 -5.29 6.00 -21.06
N LYS A 290 -4.00 6.29 -21.28
CA LYS A 290 -2.88 5.69 -20.55
C LYS A 290 -2.92 6.07 -19.06
N ALA A 291 -3.02 7.34 -18.67
CA ALA A 291 -2.92 7.73 -17.25
C ALA A 291 -4.15 7.35 -16.42
N LYS A 292 -5.35 7.22 -17.00
CA LYS A 292 -6.53 6.58 -16.40
C LYS A 292 -6.23 5.12 -16.18
N ILE A 293 -5.78 4.35 -17.17
CA ILE A 293 -5.38 2.95 -16.94
C ILE A 293 -4.27 2.86 -15.86
N TRP A 294 -3.29 3.77 -15.85
CA TRP A 294 -2.29 3.85 -14.78
C TRP A 294 -2.86 4.30 -13.41
N HIS A 295 -3.97 5.03 -13.38
CA HIS A 295 -4.69 5.51 -12.20
C HIS A 295 -5.72 4.48 -11.68
N GLU A 296 -6.30 3.64 -12.55
CA GLU A 296 -7.03 2.43 -12.19
C GLU A 296 -6.07 1.42 -11.55
N ILE A 297 -4.88 1.25 -12.15
CA ILE A 297 -3.77 0.45 -11.59
C ILE A 297 -3.22 1.07 -10.29
N ALA A 298 -3.17 2.41 -10.18
CA ALA A 298 -2.83 3.10 -8.94
C ALA A 298 -3.84 2.77 -7.85
N SER A 299 -5.11 3.08 -8.09
CA SER A 299 -6.23 2.85 -7.18
C SER A 299 -6.35 1.37 -6.76
N ALA A 300 -6.09 0.43 -7.68
CA ALA A 300 -6.03 -1.00 -7.34
C ALA A 300 -4.88 -1.31 -6.38
N SER A 301 -3.69 -0.72 -6.57
CA SER A 301 -2.56 -0.82 -5.63
C SER A 301 -2.86 -0.17 -4.28
N GLU A 302 -3.60 0.94 -4.29
CA GLU A 302 -3.98 1.72 -3.11
C GLU A 302 -5.12 1.06 -2.32
N SER A 303 -5.92 0.20 -2.95
CA SER A 303 -6.86 -0.68 -2.24
C SER A 303 -6.15 -1.79 -1.44
N GLY A 304 -4.92 -2.15 -1.81
CA GLY A 304 -4.22 -3.35 -1.32
C GLY A 304 -4.63 -4.67 -1.99
N TRP A 305 -5.57 -4.63 -2.95
CA TRP A 305 -6.04 -5.79 -3.72
C TRP A 305 -5.49 -5.77 -5.17
N ASP A 306 -4.17 -5.64 -5.33
CA ASP A 306 -3.47 -5.67 -6.64
C ASP A 306 -3.12 -7.10 -7.11
N PHE A 307 -3.78 -7.69 -8.11
CA PHE A 307 -5.05 -7.31 -8.74
C PHE A 307 -6.15 -8.31 -8.39
N SER A 308 -7.39 -7.81 -8.30
CA SER A 308 -8.58 -8.60 -8.01
C SER A 308 -9.63 -8.51 -9.11
N SER A 309 -10.42 -9.59 -9.26
CA SER A 309 -11.65 -9.62 -10.05
C SER A 309 -12.69 -8.58 -9.59
N ARG A 310 -12.56 -8.08 -8.36
CA ARG A 310 -13.38 -7.01 -7.76
C ARG A 310 -13.38 -5.74 -8.59
N TRP A 311 -12.28 -5.43 -9.26
CA TRP A 311 -12.04 -4.17 -9.97
C TRP A 311 -12.30 -4.21 -11.48
N ILE A 312 -12.78 -5.34 -12.03
CA ILE A 312 -12.82 -5.58 -13.49
C ILE A 312 -14.25 -5.47 -14.03
N ARG A 313 -14.41 -4.73 -15.13
CA ARG A 313 -15.69 -4.54 -15.85
C ARG A 313 -16.32 -5.87 -16.27
N LYS A 314 -17.44 -6.20 -15.62
CA LYS A 314 -18.17 -7.47 -15.83
C LYS A 314 -18.87 -7.58 -17.19
N ASP A 315 -19.21 -6.45 -17.79
CA ASP A 315 -19.90 -6.35 -19.08
C ASP A 315 -18.97 -6.61 -20.29
N VAL A 316 -17.66 -6.43 -20.12
CA VAL A 316 -16.63 -6.67 -21.16
C VAL A 316 -15.87 -7.99 -20.92
N MET A 317 -16.47 -8.92 -20.17
CA MET A 317 -15.89 -10.22 -19.83
C MET A 317 -15.99 -11.20 -21.01
N ASP A 318 -14.91 -11.29 -21.77
CA ASP A 318 -14.68 -12.36 -22.74
C ASP A 318 -14.74 -13.73 -22.02
N LYS A 319 -15.70 -14.58 -22.39
CA LYS A 319 -15.93 -15.90 -21.77
C LYS A 319 -14.73 -16.85 -21.87
N GLN A 320 -13.78 -16.59 -22.77
CA GLN A 320 -12.54 -17.37 -22.93
C GLN A 320 -11.32 -16.67 -22.29
N LYS A 321 -11.35 -15.34 -22.14
CA LYS A 321 -10.28 -14.53 -21.53
C LYS A 321 -10.84 -13.43 -20.62
N PRO A 322 -11.47 -13.79 -19.48
CA PRO A 322 -12.13 -12.83 -18.59
C PRO A 322 -11.17 -11.80 -17.98
N TRP A 323 -9.91 -12.19 -17.75
CA TRP A 323 -8.95 -11.37 -17.01
C TRP A 323 -8.05 -10.54 -17.93
N LYS A 324 -8.40 -9.27 -18.12
CA LYS A 324 -7.58 -8.25 -18.81
C LYS A 324 -7.43 -7.02 -17.94
N LEU A 325 -6.19 -6.62 -17.63
CA LEU A 325 -5.89 -5.42 -16.83
C LEU A 325 -6.32 -4.10 -17.51
N THR A 326 -6.55 -4.11 -18.83
CA THR A 326 -7.16 -3.01 -19.59
C THR A 326 -8.62 -2.75 -19.21
N ASN A 327 -9.27 -3.68 -18.52
CA ASN A 327 -10.70 -3.64 -18.17
C ASN A 327 -10.92 -3.25 -16.70
N LEU A 328 -9.90 -2.71 -16.02
CA LEU A 328 -10.02 -2.19 -14.66
C LEU A 328 -10.90 -0.94 -14.60
N MET A 329 -11.66 -0.78 -13.52
CA MET A 329 -12.57 0.33 -13.25
C MET A 329 -12.61 0.72 -11.76
N THR A 330 -11.53 0.48 -11.01
CA THR A 330 -11.39 0.80 -9.59
C THR A 330 -11.89 2.21 -9.23
N THR A 331 -11.62 3.24 -10.04
CA THR A 331 -12.05 4.64 -9.80
C THR A 331 -13.55 4.86 -9.93
N LYS A 332 -14.28 3.86 -10.44
CA LYS A 332 -15.75 3.86 -10.64
C LYS A 332 -16.47 3.02 -9.61
N ILE A 333 -15.71 2.34 -8.75
CA ILE A 333 -16.21 1.50 -7.67
C ILE A 333 -15.90 2.22 -6.35
N VAL A 334 -16.95 2.57 -5.61
CA VAL A 334 -16.85 3.10 -4.25
C VAL A 334 -16.67 1.89 -3.31
N PRO A 335 -15.50 1.68 -2.67
CA PRO A 335 -15.22 0.40 -2.01
C PRO A 335 -15.84 0.32 -0.61
N VAL A 336 -16.52 -0.78 -0.31
CA VAL A 336 -17.17 -1.04 0.99
C VAL A 336 -16.18 -0.99 2.17
N ASP A 337 -14.98 -1.54 1.98
CA ASP A 337 -13.93 -1.62 3.00
C ASP A 337 -13.26 -0.27 3.28
N LEU A 338 -12.98 0.52 2.24
CA LEU A 338 -12.48 1.88 2.41
C LEU A 338 -13.48 2.75 3.19
N ASN A 339 -14.77 2.67 2.84
CA ASN A 339 -15.80 3.49 3.48
C ASN A 339 -16.13 3.00 4.91
N ALA A 340 -16.08 1.69 5.16
CA ALA A 340 -16.16 1.13 6.51
C ALA A 340 -15.00 1.64 7.39
N LEU A 341 -13.78 1.74 6.85
CA LEU A 341 -12.63 2.31 7.57
C LEU A 341 -12.79 3.81 7.84
N ILE A 342 -13.29 4.61 6.89
CA ILE A 342 -13.62 6.04 7.14
C ILE A 342 -14.60 6.17 8.31
N CYS A 343 -15.69 5.40 8.26
CA CYS A 343 -16.75 5.38 9.25
C CYS A 343 -16.22 5.01 10.65
N GLY A 344 -15.51 3.89 10.79
CA GLY A 344 -14.87 3.50 12.04
C GLY A 344 -13.85 4.52 12.55
N ASN A 345 -13.09 5.15 11.65
CA ASN A 345 -12.11 6.18 12.00
C ASN A 345 -12.78 7.43 12.62
N PHE A 346 -13.99 7.82 12.18
CA PHE A 346 -14.71 8.92 12.82
C PHE A 346 -15.06 8.61 14.28
N GLU A 347 -15.55 7.42 14.59
CA GLU A 347 -15.91 7.05 15.97
C GLU A 347 -14.67 6.81 16.85
N MET A 348 -13.60 6.23 16.30
CA MET A 348 -12.30 6.15 17.00
C MET A 348 -11.78 7.54 17.36
N MET A 349 -11.83 8.51 16.43
CA MET A 349 -11.45 9.91 16.69
C MET A 349 -12.38 10.55 17.74
N ALA A 350 -13.69 10.30 17.68
CA ALA A 350 -14.64 10.81 18.66
C ALA A 350 -14.35 10.32 20.09
N HIS A 351 -14.03 9.02 20.24
CA HIS A 351 -13.66 8.41 21.51
C HIS A 351 -12.28 8.88 22.00
N MET A 352 -11.28 8.96 21.13
CA MET A 352 -9.95 9.46 21.48
C MET A 352 -10.00 10.93 21.93
N TYR A 353 -10.81 11.76 21.27
CA TYR A 353 -11.03 13.14 21.71
C TYR A 353 -11.74 13.25 23.07
N LEU A 354 -12.66 12.34 23.39
CA LEU A 354 -13.27 12.26 24.72
C LEU A 354 -12.21 11.94 25.79
N LYS A 355 -11.28 11.02 25.50
CA LYS A 355 -10.23 10.59 26.43
C LYS A 355 -9.22 11.67 26.75
N ILE A 356 -8.83 12.51 25.77
CA ILE A 356 -7.99 13.70 26.04
C ILE A 356 -8.79 14.91 26.57
N GLY A 357 -10.08 14.74 26.88
CA GLY A 357 -10.93 15.76 27.49
C GLY A 357 -11.59 16.74 26.53
N ASN A 358 -11.31 16.68 25.23
CA ASN A 358 -11.89 17.58 24.22
C ASN A 358 -13.31 17.13 23.81
N LYS A 359 -14.26 17.40 24.71
CA LYS A 359 -15.70 17.11 24.52
C LYS A 359 -16.33 17.84 23.32
N ALA A 360 -15.71 18.91 22.80
CA ALA A 360 -16.20 19.61 21.61
C ALA A 360 -15.88 18.82 20.34
N LYS A 361 -14.59 18.52 20.12
CA LYS A 361 -14.14 17.68 18.99
C LYS A 361 -14.72 16.26 19.03
N SER A 362 -14.88 15.69 20.23
CA SER A 362 -15.55 14.40 20.41
C SER A 362 -16.97 14.39 19.80
N ARG A 363 -17.80 15.42 20.08
CA ARG A 363 -19.13 15.55 19.47
C ARG A 363 -19.08 15.86 17.98
N GLU A 364 -18.11 16.66 17.52
CA GLU A 364 -17.91 16.96 16.09
C GLU A 364 -17.66 15.67 15.29
N TYR A 365 -16.76 14.81 15.77
CA TYR A 365 -16.44 13.54 15.11
C TYR A 365 -17.55 12.49 15.25
N HIS A 366 -18.25 12.42 16.38
CA HIS A 366 -19.42 11.54 16.52
C HIS A 366 -20.56 11.96 15.59
N ALA A 367 -20.79 13.27 15.39
CA ALA A 367 -21.78 13.75 14.42
C ALA A 367 -21.42 13.36 12.97
N LYS A 368 -20.12 13.39 12.60
CA LYS A 368 -19.65 12.88 11.31
C LYS A 368 -19.88 11.38 11.16
N TYR A 369 -19.59 10.60 12.22
CA TYR A 369 -19.87 9.16 12.24
C TYR A 369 -21.36 8.86 12.01
N GLN A 370 -22.26 9.51 12.75
CA GLN A 370 -23.71 9.28 12.64
C GLN A 370 -24.26 9.61 11.23
N LEU A 371 -23.82 10.72 10.63
CA LEU A 371 -24.20 11.06 9.24
C LEU A 371 -23.68 10.03 8.24
N PHE A 372 -22.38 9.70 8.32
CA PHE A 372 -21.74 8.77 7.41
C PHE A 372 -22.27 7.34 7.57
N LEU A 373 -22.68 6.93 8.77
CA LEU A 373 -23.27 5.62 9.06
C LEU A 373 -24.58 5.42 8.30
N GLU A 374 -25.47 6.42 8.28
CA GLU A 374 -26.74 6.30 7.54
C GLU A 374 -26.52 6.28 6.01
N ASP A 375 -25.62 7.12 5.48
CA ASP A 375 -25.23 7.05 4.07
C ASP A 375 -24.62 5.68 3.71
N PHE A 376 -23.75 5.15 4.58
CA PHE A 376 -23.12 3.83 4.42
C PHE A 376 -24.15 2.69 4.41
N LYS A 377 -25.11 2.71 5.35
CA LYS A 377 -26.21 1.74 5.44
C LYS A 377 -27.05 1.74 4.16
N ASN A 378 -27.40 2.92 3.66
CA ASN A 378 -28.23 3.08 2.46
C ASN A 378 -27.49 2.71 1.16
N LEU A 379 -26.18 2.94 1.09
CA LEU A 379 -25.40 2.77 -0.15
C LEU A 379 -24.90 1.33 -0.36
N PHE A 380 -24.47 0.65 0.72
CA PHE A 380 -23.74 -0.63 0.61
C PHE A 380 -24.50 -1.86 1.11
N TYR A 381 -25.48 -1.74 2.03
CA TYR A 381 -26.10 -2.91 2.66
C TYR A 381 -27.36 -3.41 1.94
N ASN A 382 -27.30 -4.60 1.35
CA ASN A 382 -28.47 -5.27 0.82
C ASN A 382 -29.12 -6.12 1.93
N LYS A 383 -30.22 -5.61 2.51
CA LYS A 383 -30.95 -6.29 3.59
C LYS A 383 -31.56 -7.64 3.19
N ALA A 384 -31.87 -7.86 1.91
CA ALA A 384 -32.43 -9.14 1.42
C ALA A 384 -31.34 -10.22 1.26
N HIS A 385 -30.14 -9.84 0.85
CA HIS A 385 -28.98 -10.75 0.76
C HIS A 385 -28.24 -10.88 2.10
N GLY A 386 -28.45 -9.95 3.03
CA GLY A 386 -27.79 -9.92 4.35
C GLY A 386 -26.33 -9.46 4.31
N PHE A 387 -25.90 -8.80 3.23
CA PHE A 387 -24.50 -8.64 2.84
C PHE A 387 -24.21 -7.20 2.39
N TRP A 388 -22.96 -6.74 2.56
CA TRP A 388 -22.50 -5.45 2.03
C TRP A 388 -21.77 -5.61 0.69
N TYR A 389 -22.13 -4.81 -0.30
CA TYR A 389 -21.51 -4.81 -1.64
C TYR A 389 -20.72 -3.52 -1.87
N ASP A 390 -19.83 -3.51 -2.88
CA ASP A 390 -19.25 -2.27 -3.41
C ASP A 390 -20.26 -1.54 -4.31
N PHE A 391 -20.23 -0.20 -4.33
CA PHE A 391 -21.16 0.58 -5.16
C PHE A 391 -20.50 1.06 -6.46
N ASN A 392 -21.13 0.79 -7.61
CA ASN A 392 -20.63 1.20 -8.94
C ASN A 392 -21.33 2.48 -9.42
N MET A 393 -20.53 3.51 -9.73
CA MET A 393 -21.03 4.82 -10.15
C MET A 393 -21.46 4.88 -11.63
N GLU A 394 -20.98 3.97 -12.49
CA GLU A 394 -21.31 4.00 -13.93
C GLU A 394 -22.63 3.27 -14.26
N SER A 395 -23.08 2.33 -13.43
CA SER A 395 -24.28 1.51 -13.69
C SER A 395 -25.59 2.09 -13.14
N GLY A 396 -25.67 3.41 -12.91
CA GLY A 396 -26.91 4.07 -12.47
C GLY A 396 -27.45 3.59 -11.10
N GLY A 397 -26.60 3.01 -10.26
CA GLY A 397 -26.95 2.52 -8.92
C GLY A 397 -27.38 1.04 -8.82
N THR A 398 -27.52 0.31 -9.93
CA THR A 398 -27.92 -1.11 -9.90
C THR A 398 -26.75 -2.08 -9.68
N VAL A 399 -26.13 -2.03 -8.49
CA VAL A 399 -25.25 -3.11 -7.95
C VAL A 399 -25.80 -3.72 -6.65
N ASN A 400 -27.11 -3.60 -6.45
CA ASN A 400 -27.87 -4.51 -5.59
C ASN A 400 -28.19 -5.87 -6.26
N ASP A 401 -27.66 -6.11 -7.46
CA ASP A 401 -27.85 -7.35 -8.23
C ASP A 401 -26.82 -8.44 -7.86
N ALA A 402 -27.27 -9.69 -7.86
CA ALA A 402 -26.48 -10.86 -7.47
C ALA A 402 -25.33 -11.19 -8.45
N SER A 403 -25.21 -10.48 -9.58
CA SER A 403 -24.05 -10.60 -10.48
C SER A 403 -22.72 -10.16 -9.85
N TYR A 404 -22.70 -9.46 -8.71
CA TYR A 404 -21.49 -9.04 -8.00
C TYR A 404 -21.12 -9.94 -6.80
N SER A 405 -20.54 -11.10 -7.12
CA SER A 405 -19.38 -11.72 -6.46
C SER A 405 -19.08 -11.35 -4.99
N TYR A 406 -19.16 -12.33 -4.10
CA TYR A 406 -18.73 -12.21 -2.70
C TYR A 406 -17.22 -11.97 -2.57
N TYR A 407 -16.81 -11.01 -1.73
CA TYR A 407 -15.42 -10.67 -1.41
C TYR A 407 -15.27 -10.43 0.10
N GLY A 408 -14.10 -10.76 0.66
CA GLY A 408 -13.83 -10.66 2.11
C GLY A 408 -13.82 -9.22 2.64
N SER A 409 -13.68 -8.23 1.76
CA SER A 409 -13.85 -6.80 2.06
C SER A 409 -15.20 -6.47 2.70
N ALA A 410 -16.26 -7.24 2.37
CA ALA A 410 -17.59 -7.08 2.96
C ALA A 410 -17.67 -7.41 4.45
N ALA A 411 -16.62 -8.00 5.05
CA ALA A 411 -16.52 -8.18 6.51
C ALA A 411 -15.91 -6.96 7.24
N MET A 412 -15.33 -5.99 6.51
CA MET A 412 -14.78 -4.76 7.09
C MET A 412 -15.79 -3.92 7.91
N PRO A 413 -17.10 -3.84 7.56
CA PRO A 413 -18.10 -3.19 8.41
C PRO A 413 -18.24 -3.82 9.80
N LEU A 414 -18.07 -5.15 9.92
CA LEU A 414 -18.08 -5.84 11.22
C LEU A 414 -16.84 -5.46 12.05
N PHE A 415 -15.66 -5.45 11.43
CA PHE A 415 -14.40 -5.07 12.07
C PHE A 415 -14.40 -3.60 12.55
N THR A 416 -14.88 -2.68 11.71
CA THR A 416 -14.92 -1.23 12.00
C THR A 416 -16.14 -0.78 12.81
N ARG A 417 -17.16 -1.66 12.94
CA ARG A 417 -18.48 -1.37 13.52
C ARG A 417 -19.24 -0.26 12.78
N CYS A 418 -19.08 -0.17 11.46
CA CYS A 418 -19.91 0.68 10.61
C CYS A 418 -21.26 0.01 10.27
N TYR A 419 -22.05 -0.26 11.31
CA TYR A 419 -23.42 -0.77 11.20
C TYR A 419 -24.18 -0.47 12.49
N ASP A 420 -25.49 -0.64 12.49
CA ASP A 420 -26.30 -0.54 13.71
C ASP A 420 -25.94 -1.69 14.67
N VAL A 421 -24.98 -1.48 15.58
CA VAL A 421 -24.47 -2.51 16.51
C VAL A 421 -25.52 -3.07 17.50
N ILE A 422 -26.74 -2.52 17.48
CA ILE A 422 -27.92 -2.99 18.23
C ILE A 422 -28.81 -3.91 17.35
N ASP A 423 -28.79 -3.79 16.01
CA ASP A 423 -29.35 -4.82 15.12
C ASP A 423 -28.38 -6.00 15.00
N LEU A 424 -28.42 -6.87 16.01
CA LEU A 424 -27.71 -8.16 16.01
C LEU A 424 -27.97 -8.93 14.72
N GLY A 425 -29.18 -8.84 14.16
CA GLY A 425 -29.58 -9.47 12.91
C GLY A 425 -28.73 -9.07 11.72
N THR A 426 -28.18 -7.84 11.66
CA THR A 426 -27.27 -7.43 10.58
C THR A 426 -25.94 -8.18 10.67
N SER A 427 -25.37 -8.30 11.86
CA SER A 427 -24.17 -9.12 12.08
C SER A 427 -24.44 -10.62 11.91
N GLU A 428 -25.56 -11.15 12.39
CA GLU A 428 -25.95 -12.56 12.29
C GLU A 428 -26.13 -12.99 10.83
N ARG A 429 -26.81 -12.17 10.00
CA ARG A 429 -26.96 -12.42 8.56
C ARG A 429 -25.62 -12.48 7.84
N MET A 430 -24.69 -11.58 8.18
CA MET A 430 -23.34 -11.58 7.59
C MET A 430 -22.53 -12.81 8.02
N MET A 431 -22.52 -13.14 9.32
CA MET A 431 -21.81 -14.31 9.84
C MET A 431 -22.33 -15.61 9.20
N ALA A 432 -23.65 -15.80 9.14
CA ALA A 432 -24.24 -16.97 8.47
C ALA A 432 -23.88 -17.05 6.98
N ARG A 433 -23.72 -15.91 6.28
CA ARG A 433 -23.24 -15.87 4.89
C ARG A 433 -21.74 -16.19 4.78
N MET A 434 -20.93 -15.78 5.75
CA MET A 434 -19.50 -16.13 5.82
C MET A 434 -19.28 -17.61 6.13
N ASP A 435 -20.01 -18.18 7.10
CA ASP A 435 -19.94 -19.60 7.45
C ASP A 435 -20.32 -20.48 6.24
N HIS A 436 -21.40 -20.11 5.54
CA HIS A 436 -21.83 -20.79 4.31
C HIS A 436 -20.81 -20.66 3.17
N TRP A 437 -20.17 -19.50 3.00
CA TRP A 437 -19.09 -19.32 2.03
C TRP A 437 -17.90 -20.25 2.34
N ASP A 438 -17.43 -20.30 3.59
CA ASP A 438 -16.28 -21.13 3.98
C ASP A 438 -16.55 -22.63 3.75
N ASN A 439 -17.75 -23.11 4.14
CA ASN A 439 -18.18 -24.49 3.91
C ASN A 439 -18.29 -24.88 2.42
N GLU A 440 -18.57 -23.92 1.53
CA GLU A 440 -18.71 -24.19 0.09
C GLU A 440 -17.41 -24.03 -0.72
N ASN A 441 -16.45 -23.23 -0.24
CA ASN A 441 -15.32 -22.79 -1.07
C ASN A 441 -13.92 -23.00 -0.44
N ASP A 442 -13.82 -23.29 0.87
CA ASP A 442 -12.56 -23.32 1.65
C ASP A 442 -11.80 -21.97 1.51
N ILE A 443 -11.95 -21.07 2.48
CA ILE A 443 -11.36 -19.72 2.38
C ILE A 443 -9.82 -19.75 2.29
N THR A 444 -9.16 -20.88 2.57
CA THR A 444 -7.72 -21.04 2.34
C THR A 444 -7.34 -21.28 0.87
N GLN A 445 -8.29 -21.66 0.01
CA GLN A 445 -8.08 -22.07 -1.39
C GLN A 445 -8.49 -21.02 -2.45
N ILE A 446 -8.55 -19.74 -2.09
CA ILE A 446 -8.95 -18.62 -3.00
C ILE A 446 -7.96 -18.40 -4.20
N SER A 447 -6.91 -19.22 -4.33
CA SER A 447 -5.90 -19.18 -5.40
C SER A 447 -6.18 -20.18 -6.55
N THR A 448 -7.37 -20.14 -7.17
CA THR A 448 -7.64 -20.85 -8.45
C THR A 448 -7.45 -19.97 -9.69
N SER A 449 -7.06 -18.70 -9.52
CA SER A 449 -6.44 -17.89 -10.58
C SER A 449 -4.96 -17.63 -10.28
N ASN A 450 -4.17 -17.31 -11.30
CA ASN A 450 -2.74 -17.00 -11.15
C ASN A 450 -2.48 -15.58 -10.58
N GLN A 451 -3.35 -15.07 -9.69
CA GLN A 451 -3.26 -13.79 -9.01
C GLN A 451 -3.65 -13.95 -7.53
N PRO A 452 -3.03 -13.22 -6.59
CA PRO A 452 -3.20 -13.48 -5.15
C PRO A 452 -4.58 -13.14 -4.59
N PHE A 453 -5.40 -12.35 -5.30
CA PHE A 453 -6.65 -11.78 -4.78
C PHE A 453 -7.88 -12.03 -5.66
N GLY A 454 -8.07 -13.25 -6.17
CA GLY A 454 -9.38 -13.56 -6.76
C GLY A 454 -9.56 -14.94 -7.36
N VAL A 455 -10.52 -15.67 -6.79
CA VAL A 455 -11.73 -16.10 -7.52
C VAL A 455 -12.94 -15.77 -6.62
N PRO A 456 -14.06 -15.23 -7.15
CA PRO A 456 -15.31 -15.14 -6.40
C PRO A 456 -15.88 -16.52 -6.06
N ALA A 457 -16.43 -16.67 -4.86
CA ALA A 457 -17.44 -17.71 -4.64
C ALA A 457 -18.58 -17.55 -5.67
N ARG A 458 -19.09 -18.68 -6.15
CA ARG A 458 -20.13 -18.74 -7.18
C ARG A 458 -21.53 -18.53 -6.61
#